data_AF-A0AAV7RHX6-F1
#
_entry.id   AF-A0AAV7RHX6-F1
#
_cell.length_a   1.000
_cell.length_b   1.000
_cell.length_c   1.000
_cell.angle_alpha   90.00
_cell.angle_beta   90.00
_cell.angle_gamma   90.00
#
_symmetry.space_group_name_H-M   'P 1'
#
loop_
_entity.id
_entity.type
_entity.pdbx_description
1 polymer ?
#
loop_
_entity_poly.entity_id
_entity_poly.type
_entity_poly.pdbx_seq_one_letter_code
_entity_poly.pdbx_strand_id
1 'polypeptide(L)'
;CIHDGKHYEEESVIKENCNYCICIATKWKCTENICLIRPEQIEQINSRNYSWKATNHSTFWGLTLKDGFKHRLGTFPPSPALLAMNEMTGRVTTEDEFPLFFIASYKWPDWIHSPLNQNNCGASWAFSTA
;
A
#
# COMPACT_ATOMS: atom_id res chain seq x y z
N CYS A 1 -29.51 -15.03 -8.52
CA CYS A 1 -28.58 -14.04 -9.12
C CYS A 1 -27.51 -14.77 -9.93
N ILE A 2 -26.76 -14.08 -10.80
CA ILE A 2 -25.64 -14.67 -11.55
C ILE A 2 -24.36 -13.88 -11.25
N HIS A 3 -23.27 -14.56 -10.92
CA HIS A 3 -21.95 -13.96 -10.73
C HIS A 3 -20.89 -14.92 -11.30
N ASP A 4 -19.94 -14.41 -12.09
CA ASP A 4 -18.91 -15.20 -12.80
C ASP A 4 -19.47 -16.43 -13.53
N GLY A 5 -20.63 -16.27 -14.18
CA GLY A 5 -21.31 -17.34 -14.92
C GLY A 5 -21.98 -18.43 -14.06
N LYS A 6 -21.97 -18.31 -12.73
CA LYS A 6 -22.63 -19.24 -11.80
C LYS A 6 -23.95 -18.69 -11.28
N HIS A 7 -24.94 -19.56 -11.11
CA HIS A 7 -26.22 -19.24 -10.50
C HIS A 7 -26.14 -19.32 -8.98
N TYR A 8 -26.75 -18.35 -8.31
CA TYR A 8 -26.86 -18.23 -6.86
C TYR A 8 -28.31 -18.11 -6.44
N GLU A 9 -28.67 -18.78 -5.35
CA GLU A 9 -29.99 -18.74 -4.73
C GLU A 9 -30.27 -17.38 -4.07
N GLU A 10 -31.54 -17.12 -3.76
CA GLU A 10 -31.95 -15.95 -2.99
C GLU A 10 -31.21 -15.92 -1.64
N GLU A 11 -30.92 -14.72 -1.12
CA GLU A 11 -30.15 -14.48 0.12
C GLU A 11 -28.70 -14.96 0.11
N SER A 12 -28.21 -15.56 -0.99
CA SER A 12 -26.79 -15.89 -1.16
C SER A 12 -25.93 -14.64 -1.00
N VAL A 13 -24.81 -14.78 -0.28
CA VAL A 13 -23.83 -13.70 -0.07
C VAL A 13 -22.53 -14.02 -0.80
N ILE A 14 -22.04 -13.07 -1.58
CA ILE A 14 -20.71 -13.11 -2.20
C ILE A 14 -19.88 -11.91 -1.72
N LYS A 15 -18.56 -12.03 -1.86
CA LYS A 15 -17.63 -10.92 -1.63
C LYS A 15 -17.00 -10.51 -2.95
N GLU A 16 -17.27 -9.30 -3.38
CA GLU A 16 -16.69 -8.69 -4.56
C GLU A 16 -15.71 -7.59 -4.14
N ASN A 17 -14.41 -7.89 -4.28
CA ASN A 17 -13.33 -7.07 -3.72
C ASN A 17 -13.55 -6.79 -2.22
N CYS A 18 -13.77 -5.53 -1.83
CA CYS A 18 -14.01 -5.14 -0.44
C CYS A 18 -15.50 -5.06 -0.06
N ASN A 19 -16.40 -5.36 -1.01
CA ASN A 19 -17.83 -5.24 -0.83
C ASN A 19 -18.51 -6.60 -0.67
N TYR A 20 -19.55 -6.64 0.15
CA TYR A 20 -20.41 -7.81 0.30
C TYR A 20 -21.69 -7.58 -0.49
N CYS A 21 -22.10 -8.57 -1.28
CA CYS A 21 -23.29 -8.51 -2.11
C CYS A 21 -24.24 -9.64 -1.72
N ILE A 22 -25.50 -9.30 -1.46
CA ILE A 22 -26.57 -10.25 -1.20
C ILE A 22 -27.50 -10.35 -2.40
N CYS A 23 -27.92 -11.57 -2.75
CA CYS A 23 -28.88 -11.79 -3.80
C CYS A 23 -30.30 -11.49 -3.30
N ILE A 24 -30.95 -10.48 -3.87
CA ILE A 24 -32.33 -10.09 -3.52
C ILE A 24 -33.14 -9.91 -4.80
N ALA A 25 -34.24 -10.64 -4.92
CA ALA A 25 -35.14 -10.63 -6.05
C ALA A 25 -34.39 -10.74 -7.39
N THR A 26 -33.49 -11.73 -7.49
CA THR A 26 -32.61 -11.99 -8.66
C THR A 26 -31.54 -10.93 -8.97
N LYS A 27 -31.42 -9.86 -8.17
CA LYS A 27 -30.41 -8.79 -8.33
C LYS A 27 -29.42 -8.79 -7.16
N TRP A 28 -28.15 -8.49 -7.45
CA TRP A 28 -27.15 -8.25 -6.41
C TRP A 28 -27.38 -6.88 -5.78
N LYS A 29 -27.47 -6.84 -4.44
CA LYS A 29 -27.38 -5.62 -3.65
C LYS A 29 -26.08 -5.64 -2.86
N CYS A 30 -25.17 -4.73 -3.19
CA CYS A 30 -23.83 -4.66 -2.60
C CYS A 30 -23.70 -3.52 -1.61
N THR A 31 -22.78 -3.68 -0.65
CA THR A 31 -22.24 -2.52 0.06
C THR A 31 -21.48 -1.61 -0.90
N GLU A 32 -21.42 -0.30 -0.59
CA GLU A 32 -20.78 0.72 -1.44
C GLU A 32 -19.49 1.26 -0.82
N ASN A 33 -18.61 0.36 -0.35
CA ASN A 33 -17.30 0.77 0.16
C ASN A 33 -16.35 1.11 -0.98
N ILE A 34 -15.55 2.15 -0.79
CA ILE A 34 -14.41 2.45 -1.66
C ILE A 34 -13.32 1.43 -1.35
N CYS A 35 -13.00 0.55 -2.31
CA CYS A 35 -11.92 -0.42 -2.15
C CYS A 35 -10.55 0.24 -2.34
N LEU A 36 -9.54 -0.31 -1.65
CA LEU A 36 -8.16 0.17 -1.69
C LEU A 36 -7.54 -0.05 -3.07
N ILE A 37 -7.65 -1.27 -3.60
CA ILE A 37 -7.28 -1.60 -4.97
C ILE A 37 -8.53 -1.52 -5.84
N ARG A 38 -8.48 -0.73 -6.90
CA ARG A 38 -9.58 -0.63 -7.87
C ARG A 38 -9.07 -0.77 -9.30
N PRO A 39 -9.57 -1.75 -10.08
CA PRO A 39 -9.08 -2.03 -11.43
C PRO A 39 -9.09 -0.81 -12.35
N GLU A 40 -10.14 0.01 -12.29
CA GLU A 40 -10.27 1.20 -13.13
C GLU A 40 -9.16 2.23 -12.85
N GLN A 41 -8.69 2.33 -11.61
CA GLN A 41 -7.56 3.20 -11.28
C GLN A 41 -6.24 2.66 -11.81
N ILE A 42 -6.04 1.34 -11.75
CA ILE A 42 -4.84 0.69 -12.30
C ILE A 42 -4.77 0.95 -13.81
N GLU A 43 -5.89 0.77 -14.52
CA GLU A 43 -5.99 1.03 -15.96
C GLU A 43 -5.71 2.50 -16.28
N GLN A 44 -6.33 3.43 -15.54
CA GLN A 44 -6.11 4.87 -15.73
C GLN A 44 -4.64 5.27 -15.52
N ILE A 45 -3.97 4.75 -14.48
CA ILE A 45 -2.55 5.01 -14.22
C ILE A 45 -1.70 4.46 -15.37
N ASN A 46 -1.95 3.21 -15.77
CA ASN A 46 -1.15 2.52 -16.78
C ASN A 46 -1.41 3.02 -18.21
N SER A 47 -2.51 3.76 -18.45
CA SER A 47 -2.78 4.43 -19.72
C SER A 47 -1.79 5.56 -20.05
N ARG A 48 -1.04 6.03 -19.04
CA ARG A 48 -0.09 7.13 -19.15
C ARG A 48 1.35 6.60 -19.16
N ASN A 49 2.27 7.41 -19.68
CA ASN A 49 3.68 7.05 -19.77
C ASN A 49 4.45 7.48 -18.50
N TYR A 50 4.34 6.68 -17.45
CA TYR A 50 5.15 6.81 -16.25
C TYR A 50 6.34 5.84 -16.28
N SER A 51 7.39 6.13 -15.53
CA SER A 51 8.54 5.20 -15.34
C SER A 51 8.19 3.97 -14.48
N TRP A 52 6.94 3.85 -14.04
CA TRP A 52 6.42 2.76 -13.21
C TRP A 52 5.03 2.34 -13.68
N LYS A 53 4.58 1.15 -13.24
CA LYS A 53 3.24 0.61 -13.54
C LYS A 53 2.50 0.25 -12.27
N ALA A 54 1.19 0.54 -12.23
CA ALA A 54 0.30 0.06 -11.20
C ALA A 54 -0.07 -1.41 -11.45
N THR A 55 -0.25 -2.18 -10.38
CA THR A 55 -0.70 -3.58 -10.45
C THR A 55 -1.59 -3.91 -9.27
N ASN A 56 -2.35 -4.99 -9.39
CA ASN A 56 -3.09 -5.56 -8.27
C ASN A 56 -2.11 -6.32 -7.36
N HIS A 57 -1.99 -5.88 -6.11
CA HIS A 57 -1.29 -6.61 -5.08
C HIS A 57 -2.30 -7.37 -4.21
N SER A 58 -2.25 -8.71 -4.25
CA SER A 58 -3.23 -9.58 -3.59
C SER A 58 -3.40 -9.30 -2.09
N THR A 59 -2.32 -8.94 -1.40
CA THR A 59 -2.35 -8.53 0.03
C THR A 59 -3.27 -7.33 0.33
N PHE A 60 -3.56 -6.50 -0.67
CA PHE A 60 -4.41 -5.32 -0.55
C PHE A 60 -5.81 -5.50 -1.16
N TRP A 61 -6.03 -6.59 -1.89
CA TRP A 61 -7.34 -6.92 -2.42
C TRP A 61 -8.33 -7.23 -1.28
N GLY A 62 -9.52 -6.66 -1.35
CA GLY A 62 -10.54 -6.82 -0.32
C GLY A 62 -10.40 -5.90 0.89
N LEU A 63 -9.40 -5.01 0.93
CA LEU A 63 -9.34 -3.92 1.91
C LEU A 63 -10.15 -2.72 1.42
N THR A 64 -10.79 -2.02 2.35
CA THR A 64 -11.37 -0.70 2.05
C THR A 64 -10.25 0.35 2.03
N LEU A 65 -10.48 1.48 1.35
CA LEU A 65 -9.58 2.62 1.37
C LEU A 65 -9.33 3.11 2.81
N LYS A 66 -10.39 3.11 3.64
CA LYS A 66 -10.30 3.45 5.07
C LYS A 66 -9.36 2.53 5.83
N ASP A 67 -9.42 1.21 5.58
CA ASP A 67 -8.49 0.24 6.19
C ASP A 67 -7.06 0.47 5.72
N GLY A 68 -6.88 0.83 4.45
CA GLY A 68 -5.58 1.23 3.89
C GLY A 68 -4.96 2.39 4.68
N PHE A 69 -5.69 3.50 4.82
CA PHE A 69 -5.24 4.65 5.61
C PHE A 69 -4.93 4.28 7.06
N LYS A 70 -5.81 3.51 7.70
CA LYS A 70 -5.69 3.17 9.13
C LYS A 70 -4.52 2.22 9.42
N HIS A 71 -4.29 1.24 8.55
CA HIS A 71 -3.40 0.12 8.87
C HIS A 71 -2.09 0.11 8.06
N ARG A 72 -2.05 0.77 6.90
CA ARG A 72 -0.88 0.73 5.98
C ARG A 72 -0.07 2.02 5.97
N LEU A 73 -0.60 3.10 6.53
CA LEU A 73 0.16 4.29 6.93
C LEU A 73 0.49 4.19 8.41
N GLY A 74 1.31 5.09 8.95
CA GLY A 74 1.64 5.03 10.38
C GLY A 74 2.43 6.21 10.94
N THR A 75 2.67 7.25 10.14
CA THR A 75 3.43 8.42 10.57
C THR A 75 2.51 9.62 10.73
N PHE A 76 2.71 10.39 11.80
CA PHE A 76 2.13 11.72 11.93
C PHE A 76 3.07 12.77 11.35
N PRO A 77 2.55 13.95 10.96
CA PRO A 77 3.39 15.09 10.59
C PRO A 77 4.40 15.39 11.71
N PRO A 78 5.68 15.63 11.37
CA PRO A 78 6.70 15.98 12.35
C PRO A 78 6.42 17.34 13.00
N SER A 79 6.95 17.55 14.20
CA SER A 79 6.84 18.83 14.90
C SER A 79 7.66 19.93 14.19
N PRO A 80 7.33 21.22 14.40
CA PRO A 80 8.13 22.32 13.86
C PRO A 80 9.61 22.26 14.27
N ALA A 81 9.91 21.77 15.47
CA ALA A 81 11.28 21.60 15.95
C ALA A 81 12.05 20.54 15.15
N LEU A 82 11.41 19.43 14.79
CA LEU A 82 12.00 18.40 13.91
C LEU A 82 12.20 18.93 12.50
N LEU A 83 11.24 19.70 11.98
CA LEU A 83 11.35 20.35 10.66
C LEU A 83 12.44 21.43 10.60
N ALA A 84 12.88 21.96 11.75
CA ALA A 84 13.93 22.97 11.86
C ALA A 84 15.34 22.38 12.08
N MET A 85 15.48 21.05 12.10
CA MET A 85 16.80 20.41 12.18
C MET A 85 17.58 20.63 10.88
N ASN A 86 18.84 21.05 11.00
CA ASN A 86 19.76 21.18 9.86
C ASN A 86 20.70 19.97 9.80
N GLU A 87 21.29 19.76 8.63
CA GLU A 87 22.31 18.75 8.41
C GLU A 87 23.52 18.94 9.32
N MET A 88 24.18 17.83 9.69
CA MET A 88 25.45 17.91 10.40
C MET A 88 26.56 18.26 9.40
N THR A 89 27.23 19.38 9.64
CA THR A 89 28.36 19.83 8.83
C THR A 89 29.63 19.08 9.23
N GLY A 90 29.88 17.95 8.57
CA GLY A 90 31.18 17.26 8.61
C GLY A 90 32.13 17.81 7.54
N ARG A 91 33.45 17.74 7.76
CA ARG A 91 34.43 17.96 6.69
C ARG A 91 34.33 16.81 5.69
N VAL A 92 33.47 16.95 4.69
CA VAL A 92 33.41 16.06 3.53
C VAL A 92 34.67 16.34 2.70
N THR A 93 35.61 15.41 2.72
CA THR A 93 36.78 15.45 1.84
C THR A 93 36.31 15.18 0.42
N THR A 94 36.02 16.26 -0.32
CA THR A 94 35.75 16.31 -1.78
C THR A 94 34.64 15.38 -2.30
N GLU A 95 33.66 15.94 -3.02
CA GLU A 95 32.50 15.25 -3.60
C GLU A 95 32.83 14.07 -4.55
N ASP A 96 34.11 13.83 -4.84
CA ASP A 96 34.60 12.90 -5.86
C ASP A 96 34.61 11.41 -5.46
N GLU A 97 34.22 11.02 -4.23
CA GLU A 97 34.31 9.63 -3.76
C GLU A 97 32.96 8.90 -3.58
N PHE A 98 31.85 9.45 -4.07
CA PHE A 98 30.58 8.71 -4.03
C PHE A 98 30.40 7.81 -5.25
N PRO A 99 30.06 6.51 -5.06
CA PRO A 99 29.87 5.61 -6.17
C PRO A 99 28.60 5.95 -6.95
N LEU A 100 28.62 5.71 -8.27
CA LEU A 100 27.44 5.87 -9.14
C LEU A 100 26.24 5.00 -8.70
N PHE A 101 26.53 3.90 -8.00
CA PHE A 101 25.54 2.96 -7.49
C PHE A 101 25.92 2.50 -6.09
N PHE A 102 24.94 2.47 -5.19
CA PHE A 102 25.14 2.04 -3.82
C PHE A 102 23.93 1.25 -3.32
N ILE A 103 24.19 0.08 -2.73
CA ILE A 103 23.19 -0.71 -1.99
C ILE A 103 23.76 -1.03 -0.61
N ALA A 104 23.08 -0.56 0.43
CA ALA A 104 23.52 -0.74 1.82
C ALA A 104 23.65 -2.22 2.21
N SER A 105 22.73 -3.09 1.76
CA SER A 105 22.79 -4.53 2.07
C SER A 105 23.98 -5.25 1.43
N TYR A 106 24.59 -4.70 0.38
CA TYR A 106 25.83 -5.26 -0.19
C TYR A 106 27.05 -4.78 0.58
N LYS A 107 27.02 -3.52 1.05
CA LYS A 107 28.12 -2.93 1.82
C LYS A 107 28.18 -3.45 3.25
N TRP A 108 27.03 -3.64 3.89
CA TRP A 108 26.88 -4.06 5.29
C TRP A 108 25.81 -5.15 5.43
N PRO A 109 26.10 -6.37 4.95
CA PRO A 109 25.10 -7.45 4.89
C PRO A 109 24.55 -7.84 6.26
N ASP A 110 25.39 -7.83 7.31
CA ASP A 110 24.97 -8.24 8.66
C ASP A 110 24.19 -7.17 9.42
N TRP A 111 24.07 -5.96 8.85
CA TRP A 111 23.46 -4.80 9.49
C TRP A 111 22.13 -4.40 8.86
N ILE A 112 21.76 -5.04 7.74
CA ILE A 112 20.54 -4.75 6.99
C ILE A 112 19.66 -6.00 6.99
N HIS A 113 18.53 -5.94 7.68
CA HIS A 113 17.56 -7.03 7.69
C HIS A 113 16.67 -7.01 6.42
N SER A 114 16.01 -8.13 6.16
CA SER A 114 14.99 -8.24 5.10
C SER A 114 13.76 -7.38 5.40
N PRO A 115 12.97 -6.97 4.39
CA PRO A 115 11.74 -6.20 4.61
C PRO A 115 10.79 -6.88 5.60
N LEU A 116 10.29 -6.10 6.55
CA LEU A 116 9.37 -6.56 7.59
C LEU A 116 7.92 -6.24 7.24
N ASN A 117 6.98 -6.98 7.83
CA ASN A 117 5.55 -6.77 7.66
C ASN A 117 4.92 -6.19 8.93
N GLN A 118 4.46 -4.93 8.87
CA GLN A 118 3.76 -4.26 9.97
C GLN A 118 2.34 -4.82 10.24
N ASN A 119 1.88 -5.80 9.45
CA ASN A 119 0.54 -6.38 9.49
C ASN A 119 -0.54 -5.29 9.39
N ASN A 120 -1.73 -5.53 9.95
CA ASN A 120 -2.81 -4.54 9.98
C ASN A 120 -2.66 -3.57 11.16
N CYS A 121 -1.48 -2.98 11.31
CA CYS A 121 -1.17 -1.99 12.33
C CYS A 121 -0.44 -0.82 11.69
N GLY A 122 -0.86 0.40 12.01
CA GLY A 122 -0.22 1.62 11.52
C GLY A 122 1.10 1.93 12.23
N ALA A 123 2.03 0.98 12.20
CA ALA A 123 3.26 0.96 13.00
C ALA A 123 4.52 1.26 12.16
N SER A 124 4.37 1.80 10.95
CA SER A 124 5.50 2.10 10.07
C SER A 124 6.56 2.99 10.76
N TRP A 125 6.12 3.92 11.62
CA TRP A 125 7.01 4.79 12.41
C TRP A 125 7.93 4.02 13.37
N ALA A 126 7.45 2.93 13.95
CA ALA A 126 8.22 2.09 14.85
C ALA A 126 9.16 1.18 14.05
N PHE A 127 8.66 0.59 12.95
CA PHE A 127 9.45 -0.29 12.09
C PHE A 127 10.60 0.42 11.38
N SER A 128 10.45 1.72 11.06
CA SER A 128 11.53 2.49 10.44
C SER A 128 12.58 2.99 11.43
N THR A 129 12.31 2.93 12.73
CA THR A 129 13.15 3.53 13.79
C THR A 129 13.81 2.46 14.67
N ALA A 130 13.21 1.27 14.77
CA ALA A 130 13.64 0.18 15.64
C ALA A 130 14.99 -0.44 15.23
#